data_AF-A0A8S9W710-F1
#
_entry.id   AF-A0A8S9W710-F1
#
_cell.length_a   1.000
_cell.length_b   1.000
_cell.length_c   1.000
_cell.angle_alpha   90.00
_cell.angle_beta   90.00
_cell.angle_gamma   90.00
#
_symmetry.space_group_name_H-M   'P 1'
#
loop_
_entity.id
_entity.type
_entity.pdbx_description
1 polymer ?
#
loop_
_entity_poly.entity_id
_entity_poly.type
_entity_poly.pdbx_seq_one_letter_code
_entity_poly.pdbx_strand_id
1 'polypeptide(L)'
;KSMSDRVAITLAESTNGLANSPTDNNIISLKRAGELNYCMNTTTLYDDMREDLGLSSETTSYDLNLSLYNLDRSMYRDLSNNVVLNNGPVLPQNVNVAQTVRIVYVEQDDEFALLYVRVW
;
A
#
# COMPACT_ATOMS: atom_id res chain seq x y z
N LYS A 1 -13.74 6.19 1.05
CA LYS A 1 -13.71 4.73 0.76
C LYS A 1 -13.27 4.43 -0.67
N SER A 2 -13.95 4.91 -1.71
CA SER A 2 -13.54 4.61 -3.11
C SER A 2 -12.09 5.02 -3.45
N MET A 3 -11.60 6.12 -2.87
CA MET A 3 -10.22 6.59 -3.07
C MET A 3 -9.18 5.60 -2.51
N SER A 4 -9.32 5.18 -1.24
CA SER A 4 -8.43 4.17 -0.64
C SER A 4 -8.54 2.82 -1.34
N ASP A 5 -9.72 2.44 -1.84
CA ASP A 5 -9.90 1.20 -2.62
C ASP A 5 -9.20 1.26 -3.97
N ARG A 6 -9.27 2.39 -4.68
CA ARG A 6 -8.51 2.62 -5.93
C ARG A 6 -7.01 2.53 -5.69
N VAL A 7 -6.51 3.20 -4.65
CA VAL A 7 -5.10 3.13 -4.28
C VAL A 7 -4.69 1.69 -3.94
N ALA A 8 -5.48 0.98 -3.15
CA ALA A 8 -5.18 -0.42 -2.80
C ALA A 8 -5.18 -1.36 -4.01
N ILE A 9 -6.05 -1.12 -5.01
CA ILE A 9 -6.04 -1.86 -6.29
C ILE A 9 -4.79 -1.53 -7.09
N THR A 10 -4.40 -0.27 -7.19
CA THR A 10 -3.22 0.14 -7.96
C THR A 10 -1.91 -0.38 -7.33
N LEU A 11 -1.87 -0.46 -6.00
CA LEU A 11 -0.69 -0.91 -5.25
C LEU A 11 -0.55 -2.43 -5.21
N ALA A 12 -1.67 -3.15 -5.21
CA ALA A 12 -1.67 -4.60 -5.36
C ALA A 12 -1.54 -4.93 -6.85
N GLU A 13 -0.35 -5.36 -7.27
CA GLU A 13 -0.06 -5.62 -8.67
C GLU A 13 -0.89 -6.82 -9.15
N SER A 14 -1.64 -6.65 -10.25
CA SER A 14 -1.81 -7.76 -11.18
C SER A 14 -0.57 -7.78 -12.06
N THR A 15 0.24 -8.82 -11.92
CA THR A 15 1.48 -8.98 -12.69
C THR A 15 1.25 -9.08 -14.22
N ASN A 16 0.00 -9.11 -14.70
CA ASN A 16 -0.33 -9.42 -16.11
C ASN A 16 -1.37 -8.50 -16.80
N GLY A 17 -1.60 -7.27 -16.34
CA GLY A 17 -2.69 -6.44 -16.89
C GLY A 17 -4.06 -6.95 -16.42
N LEU A 18 -5.17 -6.58 -17.10
CA LEU A 18 -6.56 -6.88 -16.70
C LEU A 18 -6.66 -8.27 -16.05
N ALA A 19 -6.76 -8.29 -14.73
CA ALA A 19 -6.66 -9.52 -13.95
C ALA A 19 -7.72 -10.53 -14.39
N ASN A 20 -7.26 -11.73 -14.71
CA ASN A 20 -8.14 -12.83 -15.11
C ASN A 20 -8.88 -13.43 -13.90
N SER A 21 -8.40 -13.15 -12.69
CA SER A 21 -9.04 -13.52 -11.43
C SER A 21 -9.03 -12.37 -10.40
N PRO A 22 -10.06 -12.25 -9.54
CA PRO A 22 -10.02 -11.35 -8.39
C PRO A 22 -8.85 -11.61 -7.42
N THR A 23 -8.27 -12.82 -7.46
CA THR A 23 -7.08 -13.19 -6.67
C THR A 23 -5.78 -12.66 -7.28
N ASP A 24 -5.72 -12.43 -8.58
CA ASP A 24 -4.52 -11.92 -9.26
C ASP A 24 -4.27 -10.44 -8.89
N ASN A 25 -5.32 -9.72 -8.45
CA ASN A 25 -5.29 -8.31 -8.02
C ASN A 25 -4.89 -8.11 -6.55
N ASN A 26 -4.27 -9.08 -5.90
CA ASN A 26 -3.92 -9.03 -4.49
C ASN A 26 -2.54 -9.63 -4.22
N ILE A 27 -1.63 -9.57 -5.18
CA ILE A 27 -0.26 -10.04 -5.00
C ILE A 27 0.61 -8.83 -4.68
N ILE A 28 1.45 -8.94 -3.65
CA ILE A 28 2.51 -7.98 -3.40
C ILE A 28 3.84 -8.74 -3.37
N SER A 29 4.71 -8.45 -4.33
CA SER A 29 6.07 -9.00 -4.32
C SER A 29 6.92 -8.27 -3.27
N LEU A 30 7.91 -8.93 -2.66
CA LEU A 30 8.85 -8.26 -1.75
C LEU A 30 9.62 -7.13 -2.43
N LYS A 31 9.96 -7.30 -3.71
CA LYS A 31 10.58 -6.24 -4.51
C LYS A 31 9.68 -5.01 -4.56
N ARG A 32 8.39 -5.20 -4.88
CA ARG A 32 7.42 -4.10 -4.89
C ARG A 32 7.23 -3.49 -3.51
N ALA A 33 7.14 -4.30 -2.46
CA ALA A 33 7.04 -3.84 -1.09
C ALA A 33 8.28 -3.01 -0.67
N GLY A 34 9.48 -3.41 -1.09
CA GLY A 34 10.73 -2.66 -0.90
C GLY A 34 10.77 -1.35 -1.69
N GLU A 35 10.32 -1.35 -2.95
CA GLU A 35 10.15 -0.13 -3.77
C GLU A 35 9.17 0.84 -3.11
N LEU A 36 8.02 0.35 -2.65
CA LEU A 36 7.03 1.16 -1.93
C LEU A 36 7.62 1.72 -0.63
N ASN A 37 8.37 0.91 0.12
CA ASN A 37 9.06 1.36 1.33
C ASN A 37 10.06 2.49 1.00
N TYR A 38 10.82 2.36 -0.09
CA TYR A 38 11.76 3.38 -0.53
C TYR A 38 11.07 4.66 -1.01
N CYS A 39 10.04 4.55 -1.85
CA CYS A 39 9.28 5.69 -2.37
C CYS A 39 8.58 6.46 -1.25
N MET A 40 7.93 5.76 -0.31
CA MET A 40 7.21 6.39 0.80
C MET A 40 8.13 7.11 1.81
N ASN A 41 9.42 6.79 1.83
CA ASN A 41 10.41 7.42 2.70
C ASN A 41 11.25 8.52 2.02
N THR A 42 11.09 8.73 0.72
CA THR A 42 11.82 9.74 -0.05
C THR A 42 10.87 10.83 -0.49
N THR A 43 11.00 12.06 0.01
CA THR A 43 10.01 13.14 -0.19
C THR A 43 9.57 13.33 -1.65
N THR A 44 10.52 13.44 -2.58
CA THR A 44 10.19 13.63 -4.00
C THR A 44 9.45 12.44 -4.59
N LEU A 45 9.86 11.21 -4.27
CA LEU A 45 9.21 9.99 -4.77
C LEU A 45 7.84 9.77 -4.12
N TYR A 46 7.67 10.22 -2.88
CA TYR A 46 6.38 10.22 -2.20
C TYR A 46 5.42 11.19 -2.88
N ASP A 47 5.87 12.40 -3.22
CA ASP A 47 5.07 13.38 -3.95
C ASP A 47 4.66 12.88 -5.34
N ASP A 48 5.61 12.35 -6.11
CA ASP A 48 5.36 11.75 -7.44
C ASP A 48 4.33 10.62 -7.34
N MET A 49 4.48 9.72 -6.36
CA MET A 49 3.54 8.61 -6.15
C MET A 49 2.15 9.10 -5.74
N ARG A 50 2.05 10.17 -4.94
CA ARG A 50 0.75 10.77 -4.62
C ARG A 50 0.09 11.35 -5.86
N GLU A 51 0.84 11.97 -6.76
CA GLU A 51 0.33 12.44 -8.04
C GLU A 51 -0.13 11.29 -8.94
N ASP A 52 0.70 10.25 -9.11
CA ASP A 52 0.37 9.04 -9.89
C ASP A 52 -0.89 8.33 -9.39
N LEU A 53 -1.11 8.32 -8.07
CA LEU A 53 -2.29 7.74 -7.42
C LEU A 53 -3.51 8.67 -7.46
N GLY A 54 -3.38 9.88 -8.00
CA GLY A 54 -4.43 10.90 -8.06
C GLY A 54 -4.80 11.46 -6.68
N LEU A 55 -3.87 11.40 -5.73
CA LEU A 55 -3.98 11.95 -4.38
C LEU A 55 -3.46 13.39 -4.29
N SER A 56 -2.70 13.86 -5.29
CA SER A 56 -2.21 15.23 -5.37
C SER A 56 -2.60 15.90 -6.69
N SER A 57 -2.91 17.18 -6.63
CA SER A 57 -3.27 18.08 -7.74
C SER A 57 -3.06 19.53 -7.30
N GLU A 58 -3.21 20.50 -8.21
CA GLU A 58 -3.05 21.93 -7.91
C GLU A 58 -3.96 22.45 -6.77
N THR A 59 -5.10 21.79 -6.53
CA THR A 59 -6.11 22.29 -5.57
C THR A 59 -6.35 21.36 -4.39
N THR A 60 -5.84 20.13 -4.46
CA THR A 60 -6.11 19.09 -3.46
C THR A 60 -4.88 18.22 -3.28
N SER A 61 -4.48 17.99 -2.03
CA SER A 61 -3.38 17.10 -1.68
C SER A 61 -3.79 16.26 -0.48
N TYR A 62 -3.68 14.94 -0.64
CA TYR A 62 -3.95 13.96 0.40
C TYR A 62 -2.69 13.21 0.78
N ASP A 63 -2.57 12.87 2.05
CA ASP A 63 -1.47 12.05 2.54
C ASP A 63 -1.83 10.56 2.48
N LEU A 64 -0.81 9.73 2.26
CA LEU A 64 -0.92 8.29 2.13
C LEU A 64 -0.09 7.61 3.23
N ASN A 65 -0.66 6.60 3.87
CA ASN A 65 0.09 5.64 4.68
C ASN A 65 -0.27 4.22 4.25
N LEU A 66 0.78 3.41 4.13
CA LEU A 66 0.69 2.01 3.77
C LEU A 66 1.27 1.18 4.91
N SER A 67 0.50 0.21 5.37
CA SER A 67 0.95 -0.72 6.41
C SER A 67 0.67 -2.17 6.02
N LEU A 68 1.59 -3.09 6.30
CA LEU A 68 1.41 -4.53 6.07
C LEU A 68 1.45 -5.29 7.41
N TYR A 69 0.49 -6.18 7.63
CA TYR A 69 0.35 -6.96 8.85
C TYR A 69 0.14 -8.44 8.52
N ASN A 70 0.56 -9.32 9.42
CA ASN A 70 0.12 -10.71 9.41
C ASN A 70 -1.39 -10.81 9.67
N LEU A 71 -2.01 -11.96 9.40
CA LEU A 71 -3.44 -12.18 9.66
C LEU A 71 -3.82 -12.03 11.14
N ASP A 72 -2.88 -12.28 12.05
CA ASP A 72 -3.02 -12.06 13.50
C ASP A 72 -2.88 -10.58 13.92
N ARG A 73 -2.68 -9.67 12.94
CA ARG A 73 -2.46 -8.22 13.10
C ARG A 73 -1.14 -7.84 13.76
N SER A 74 -0.19 -8.76 13.89
CA SER A 74 1.20 -8.38 14.15
C SER A 74 1.78 -7.71 12.91
N MET A 75 2.70 -6.77 13.11
CA MET A 75 3.37 -6.08 12.00
C MET A 75 4.12 -7.09 11.14
N TYR A 76 3.92 -7.06 9.83
CA TYR A 76 4.64 -7.95 8.92
C TYR A 76 6.13 -7.59 8.98
N ARG A 77 6.97 -8.58 9.28
CA ARG A 77 8.42 -8.42 9.34
C ARG A 77 9.06 -9.59 8.63
N ASP A 78 9.68 -9.31 7.50
CA ASP A 78 10.55 -10.27 6.84
C ASP A 78 11.94 -10.25 7.50
N LEU A 79 12.42 -11.43 7.89
CA LEU A 79 13.74 -11.66 8.49
C LEU A 79 14.89 -11.52 7.49
N SER A 80 14.61 -11.60 6.19
CA SER A 80 15.62 -11.63 5.12
C SER A 80 15.88 -10.26 4.48
N ASN A 81 14.90 -9.35 4.41
CA ASN A 81 15.09 -8.03 3.78
C ASN A 81 14.51 -6.81 4.54
N ASN A 82 14.11 -6.94 5.82
CA ASN A 82 13.60 -5.81 6.64
C ASN A 82 12.50 -4.98 5.92
N VAL A 83 11.62 -5.63 5.15
CA VAL A 83 10.48 -4.94 4.56
C VAL A 83 9.47 -4.66 5.67
N VAL A 84 9.46 -3.43 6.17
CA VAL A 84 8.40 -2.90 7.03
C VAL A 84 7.63 -1.90 6.19
N LEU A 85 6.54 -2.36 5.56
CA LEU A 85 5.53 -1.45 5.05
C LEU A 85 4.82 -0.87 6.29
N ASN A 86 5.26 0.30 6.72
CA ASN A 86 4.60 1.18 7.69
C ASN A 86 5.07 2.62 7.45
N ASN A 87 4.78 3.13 6.25
CA ASN A 87 5.41 4.36 5.76
C ASN A 87 4.37 5.40 5.39
N GLY A 88 4.80 6.66 5.39
CA GLY A 88 3.96 7.83 5.21
C GLY A 88 3.50 8.45 6.54
N PRO A 89 3.03 9.70 6.53
CA PRO A 89 2.63 10.40 7.74
C PRO A 89 1.44 9.71 8.40
N VAL A 90 1.60 9.39 9.69
CA VAL A 90 0.52 8.84 10.52
C VAL A 90 -0.21 10.00 11.17
N LEU A 91 -1.25 10.49 10.49
CA LEU A 91 -2.08 11.58 11.00
C LEU A 91 -3.22 11.04 11.88
N PRO A 92 -3.77 11.85 12.80
CA PRO A 92 -4.85 11.43 13.69
C PRO A 92 -6.05 10.81 12.95
N GLN A 93 -6.71 9.81 13.55
CA GLN A 93 -7.80 9.08 12.87
C GLN A 93 -9.01 9.97 12.53
N ASN A 94 -9.24 11.04 13.29
CA ASN A 94 -10.33 11.99 13.04
C ASN A 94 -10.12 12.86 11.79
N VAL A 95 -8.91 12.87 11.22
CA VAL A 95 -8.61 13.53 9.94
C VAL A 95 -8.47 12.53 8.79
N ASN A 96 -8.70 11.23 9.02
CA ASN A 96 -8.67 10.22 7.96
C ASN A 96 -9.89 10.36 7.03
N VAL A 97 -9.66 10.61 5.74
CA VAL A 97 -10.73 10.76 4.74
C VAL A 97 -11.09 9.44 4.07
N ALA A 98 -10.17 8.48 4.03
CA ALA A 98 -10.45 7.13 3.54
C ALA A 98 -9.51 6.07 4.13
N GLN A 99 -10.03 4.86 4.30
CA GLN A 99 -9.24 3.68 4.65
C GLN A 99 -9.83 2.43 4.02
N THR A 100 -8.95 1.49 3.68
CA THR A 100 -9.32 0.13 3.27
C THR A 100 -8.30 -0.89 3.77
N VAL A 101 -8.74 -2.14 3.83
CA VAL A 101 -7.90 -3.29 4.19
C VAL A 101 -8.12 -4.36 3.13
N ARG A 102 -7.02 -4.87 2.57
CA ARG A 102 -7.04 -5.98 1.63
C ARG A 102 -6.24 -7.15 2.15
N ILE A 103 -6.76 -8.35 1.93
CA ILE A 103 -5.94 -9.55 2.06
C ILE A 103 -5.09 -9.62 0.81
N VAL A 104 -3.78 -9.69 0.99
CA VAL A 104 -2.78 -9.83 -0.08
C VAL A 104 -1.98 -11.10 0.11
N TYR A 105 -1.58 -11.73 -0.98
CA TYR A 105 -0.66 -12.86 -1.00
C TYR A 105 0.76 -12.34 -1.19
N VAL A 106 1.66 -12.72 -0.28
CA VAL A 106 3.08 -12.39 -0.31
C VAL A 106 3.78 -13.57 -0.98
N GLU A 107 4.05 -13.41 -2.28
CA GLU A 107 4.50 -14.50 -3.16
C GLU A 107 5.75 -15.23 -2.66
N GLN A 108 6.67 -14.50 -2.04
CA GLN A 108 7.96 -15.03 -1.64
C GLN A 108 7.90 -15.90 -0.38
N ASP A 109 6.98 -15.58 0.52
CA ASP A 109 6.80 -16.28 1.78
C ASP A 109 5.68 -17.33 1.70
N ASP A 110 4.97 -17.41 0.55
CA ASP A 110 3.79 -18.26 0.34
C ASP A 110 2.72 -18.07 1.43
N GLU A 111 2.54 -16.81 1.84
CA GLU A 111 1.69 -16.43 2.97
C GLU A 111 0.69 -15.32 2.62
N PHE A 112 -0.40 -15.25 3.38
CA PHE A 112 -1.38 -14.18 3.29
C PHE A 112 -1.13 -13.11 4.37
N ALA A 113 -1.21 -11.85 3.97
CA ALA A 113 -1.06 -10.68 4.81
C ALA A 113 -2.24 -9.72 4.63
N LEU A 114 -2.33 -8.73 5.52
CA LEU A 114 -3.30 -7.64 5.49
C LEU A 114 -2.59 -6.34 5.09
N LEU A 115 -2.88 -5.84 3.89
CA LEU A 115 -2.47 -4.52 3.43
C LEU A 115 -3.50 -3.48 3.87
N TYR A 116 -3.07 -2.56 4.73
CA TYR A 116 -3.83 -1.39 5.14
C TYR A 116 -3.41 -0.20 4.30
N VAL A 117 -4.39 0.47 3.71
CA VAL A 117 -4.21 1.70 2.96
C VAL A 117 -5.05 2.79 3.60
N ARG A 118 -4.39 3.86 4.06
CA ARG A 118 -5.04 5.00 4.70
C ARG A 118 -4.69 6.27 3.95
N VAL A 119 -5.71 7.08 3.71
CA VAL A 119 -5.63 8.38 3.04
C VAL A 119 -6.17 9.45 4.00
N TRP A 120 -5.44 10.54 4.15
CA TRP A 120 -5.81 11.71 4.94
C TRP A 120 -5.94 12.93 4.05
#